data_AF-A0A957HXA5-F1
#
_entry.id   AF-A0A957HXA5-F1
#
_cell.length_a   1.000
_cell.length_b   1.000
_cell.length_c   1.000
_cell.angle_alpha   90.00
_cell.angle_beta   90.00
_cell.angle_gamma   90.00
#
_symmetry.space_group_name_H-M   'P 1'
#
loop_
_entity.id
_entity.type
_entity.pdbx_description
1 polymer ?
#
loop_
_entity_poly.entity_id
_entity_poly.type
_entity_poly.pdbx_seq_one_letter_code
_entity_poly.pdbx_strand_id
1 'polypeptide(L)'
;MPEANYNIGESFAVQFAWKLPDNDYIRAVFEAEVLDWVAPAEKYIVRLNKLIAGRQENADGQLLDTDAFSKSYWALVGKLVGRKITVAYEVDDSRAVHMRLETLTGEHNYFYRYGMAEDTARKLIEKWEALPRTTKPEGF
;
A
#
# COMPACT_ATOMS: atom_id res chain seq x y z
N MET A 1 5.19 6.57 19.36
CA MET A 1 4.89 5.46 18.43
C MET A 1 3.85 6.00 17.46
N PRO A 2 4.01 5.79 16.16
CA PRO A 2 2.97 6.06 15.18
C PRO A 2 1.70 5.29 15.55
N GLU A 3 0.56 5.96 15.53
CA GLU A 3 -0.76 5.36 15.76
C GLU A 3 -1.50 5.22 14.44
N ALA A 4 -2.41 4.25 14.37
CA ALA A 4 -3.27 4.10 13.21
C ALA A 4 -4.35 5.19 13.22
N ASN A 5 -4.33 6.09 12.24
CA ASN A 5 -5.32 7.15 12.02
C ASN A 5 -6.63 6.66 11.38
N TYR A 6 -6.60 5.55 10.64
CA TYR A 6 -7.74 4.97 9.92
C TYR A 6 -8.13 3.56 10.38
N ASN A 7 -9.42 3.27 10.34
CA ASN A 7 -10.04 1.98 10.64
C ASN A 7 -10.17 1.09 9.40
N ILE A 8 -10.33 -0.22 9.62
CA ILE A 8 -10.68 -1.17 8.54
C ILE A 8 -11.97 -0.74 7.83
N GLY A 9 -11.94 -0.70 6.50
CA GLY A 9 -13.02 -0.23 5.64
C GLY A 9 -12.99 1.27 5.35
N GLU A 10 -12.21 2.06 6.09
CA GLU A 10 -12.00 3.47 5.75
C GLU A 10 -11.03 3.62 4.58
N SER A 11 -11.14 4.74 3.89
CA SER A 11 -10.28 5.07 2.76
C SER A 11 -9.57 6.41 2.97
N PHE A 12 -8.33 6.49 2.50
CA PHE A 12 -7.52 7.70 2.55
C PHE A 12 -6.70 7.87 1.27
N ALA A 13 -6.21 9.08 1.04
CA ALA A 13 -5.35 9.37 -0.10
C ALA A 13 -3.90 9.01 0.22
N VAL A 14 -3.27 8.18 -0.61
CA VAL A 14 -1.86 7.84 -0.51
C VAL A 14 -1.10 8.36 -1.73
N GLN A 15 0.02 9.04 -1.49
CA GLN A 15 0.84 9.59 -2.56
C GLN A 15 2.10 8.75 -2.79
N PHE A 16 2.35 8.39 -4.04
CA PHE A 16 3.54 7.67 -4.49
C PHE A 16 4.35 8.49 -5.48
N ALA A 17 5.67 8.36 -5.42
CA ALA A 17 6.60 8.97 -6.34
C ALA A 17 7.58 7.93 -6.92
N TRP A 18 7.81 7.99 -8.22
CA TRP A 18 8.81 7.19 -8.92
C TRP A 18 9.75 8.11 -9.69
N LYS A 19 11.05 7.81 -9.63
CA LYS A 19 12.04 8.39 -10.52
C LYS A 19 12.17 7.51 -11.77
N LEU A 20 12.00 8.11 -12.94
CA LEU A 20 12.13 7.46 -14.24
C LEU A 20 13.59 7.40 -14.70
N PRO A 21 13.94 6.54 -15.68
CA PRO A 21 15.33 6.41 -16.17
C PRO A 21 15.90 7.68 -16.82
N ASP A 22 15.05 8.54 -17.38
CA ASP A 22 15.39 9.86 -17.93
C ASP A 22 15.55 10.95 -16.84
N ASN A 23 15.38 10.59 -15.56
CA ASN A 23 15.35 11.46 -14.38
C ASN A 23 14.07 12.26 -14.16
N ASP A 24 13.05 12.07 -14.98
CA ASP A 24 11.72 12.59 -14.68
C ASP A 24 11.13 11.92 -13.42
N TYR A 25 10.11 12.54 -12.85
CA TYR A 25 9.37 12.02 -11.72
C TYR A 25 7.90 11.86 -12.05
N ILE A 26 7.35 10.69 -11.75
CA ILE A 26 5.90 10.50 -11.69
C ILE A 26 5.48 10.61 -10.23
N ARG A 27 4.47 11.45 -9.96
CA ARG A 27 3.74 11.47 -8.69
C ARG A 27 2.30 11.08 -8.93
N ALA A 28 1.83 10.04 -8.26
CA ALA A 28 0.46 9.57 -8.36
C ALA A 28 -0.18 9.54 -6.97
N VAL A 29 -1.46 9.89 -6.91
CA VAL A 29 -2.25 9.78 -5.68
C VAL A 29 -3.32 8.73 -5.92
N PHE A 30 -3.40 7.77 -5.00
CA PHE A 30 -4.42 6.73 -5.00
C PHE A 30 -5.36 6.93 -3.82
N GLU A 31 -6.64 6.61 -3.99
CA GLU A 31 -7.50 6.28 -2.86
C GLU A 31 -7.17 4.85 -2.42
N ALA A 32 -6.81 4.69 -1.17
CA ALA A 32 -6.43 3.43 -0.55
C ALA A 32 -7.44 3.07 0.54
N GLU A 33 -8.05 1.90 0.44
CA GLU A 33 -8.95 1.34 1.46
C GLU A 33 -8.18 0.44 2.41
N VAL A 34 -8.35 0.64 3.71
CA VAL A 34 -7.76 -0.20 4.75
C VAL A 34 -8.48 -1.54 4.79
N LEU A 35 -7.76 -2.61 4.50
CA LEU A 35 -8.25 -3.98 4.60
C LEU A 35 -7.94 -4.59 5.97
N ASP A 36 -6.77 -4.25 6.53
CA ASP A 36 -6.28 -4.77 7.80
C ASP A 36 -5.09 -3.90 8.28
N TRP A 37 -4.55 -4.19 9.46
CA TRP A 37 -3.34 -3.59 10.00
C TRP A 37 -2.40 -4.62 10.62
N VAL A 38 -1.11 -4.30 10.66
CA VAL A 38 -0.08 -5.10 11.33
C VAL A 38 0.50 -4.25 12.45
N ALA A 39 -0.19 -4.21 13.59
CA ALA A 39 0.15 -3.33 14.71
C ALA A 39 1.61 -3.44 15.20
N PRO A 40 2.23 -4.64 15.33
CA PRO A 40 3.64 -4.76 15.71
C PRO A 40 4.62 -4.17 14.68
N ALA A 41 4.16 -3.93 13.44
CA ALA A 41 4.95 -3.38 12.35
C ALA A 41 4.51 -1.96 11.94
N GLU A 42 3.55 -1.37 12.66
CA GLU A 42 3.06 0.00 12.48
C GLU A 42 2.61 0.31 11.03
N LYS A 43 1.85 -0.64 10.44
CA LYS A 43 1.51 -0.63 9.02
C LYS A 43 0.06 -0.99 8.74
N TYR A 44 -0.51 -0.37 7.71
CA TYR A 44 -1.75 -0.77 7.07
C TYR A 44 -1.51 -1.80 5.98
N ILE A 45 -2.46 -2.71 5.81
CA ILE A 45 -2.68 -3.45 4.56
C ILE A 45 -3.82 -2.74 3.84
N VAL A 46 -3.54 -2.19 2.66
CA VAL A 46 -4.51 -1.41 1.89
C VAL A 46 -4.73 -1.95 0.49
N ARG A 47 -5.92 -1.72 -0.07
CA ARG A 47 -6.20 -1.87 -1.50
C ARG A 47 -6.19 -0.51 -2.17
N LEU A 48 -5.47 -0.36 -3.28
CA LEU A 48 -5.50 0.85 -4.10
C LEU A 48 -6.78 0.87 -4.96
N ASN A 49 -7.84 1.52 -4.50
CA ASN A 49 -9.16 1.45 -5.15
C ASN A 49 -9.24 2.25 -6.45
N LYS A 50 -8.63 3.43 -6.50
CA LYS A 50 -8.62 4.28 -7.70
C LYS A 50 -7.40 5.19 -7.73
N LEU A 51 -6.95 5.51 -8.93
CA LEU A 51 -6.01 6.61 -9.18
C LEU A 51 -6.82 7.91 -9.20
N ILE A 52 -6.55 8.84 -8.28
CA ILE A 52 -7.33 10.08 -8.11
C ILE A 52 -6.65 11.31 -8.70
N ALA A 53 -5.31 11.33 -8.73
CA ALA A 53 -4.55 12.43 -9.29
C ALA A 53 -3.17 11.94 -9.76
N GLY A 54 -2.58 12.68 -10.68
CA GLY A 54 -1.28 12.36 -11.23
C GLY A 54 -0.59 13.56 -11.85
N ARG A 55 0.73 13.65 -11.69
CA ARG A 55 1.56 14.64 -12.39
C ARG A 55 2.94 14.07 -12.71
N GLN A 56 3.53 14.56 -13.80
CA GLN A 56 4.91 14.25 -14.15
C GLN A 56 5.74 15.53 -14.08
N GLU A 57 6.88 15.45 -13.41
CA GLU A 57 7.84 16.54 -13.27
C GLU A 57 9.10 16.14 -14.04
N ASN A 58 9.77 17.10 -14.69
CA ASN A 58 11.09 16.85 -15.27
C ASN A 58 12.17 16.74 -14.18
N ALA A 59 13.42 16.48 -14.58
CA ALA A 59 14.56 16.39 -13.66
C ALA A 59 14.78 17.67 -12.80
N ASP A 60 14.34 18.83 -13.29
CA ASP A 60 14.41 20.12 -12.58
C ASP A 60 13.21 20.36 -11.64
N GLY A 61 12.27 19.41 -11.55
CA GLY A 61 11.06 19.51 -10.75
C GLY A 61 9.95 20.35 -11.39
N GLN A 62 10.09 20.73 -12.66
CA GLN A 62 9.06 21.48 -13.39
C GLN A 62 7.96 20.55 -13.86
N LEU A 63 6.71 20.95 -13.66
CA LEU A 63 5.55 20.21 -14.13
C LEU A 63 5.56 20.14 -15.66
N LEU A 64 5.46 18.93 -16.20
CA LEU A 64 5.25 18.69 -17.63
C LEU A 64 3.79 18.90 -18.01
N ASP A 65 3.55 19.26 -19.27
CA ASP A 65 2.21 19.18 -19.84
C ASP A 65 1.76 17.72 -19.95
N THR A 66 0.46 17.48 -19.81
CA THR A 66 -0.12 16.12 -19.85
C THR A 66 0.18 15.38 -21.15
N ASP A 67 0.31 16.09 -22.27
CA ASP A 67 0.64 15.50 -23.57
C ASP A 67 2.09 15.01 -23.65
N ALA A 68 2.97 15.55 -22.80
CA ALA A 68 4.37 15.16 -22.66
C ALA A 68 4.59 14.04 -21.64
N PHE A 69 3.55 13.58 -20.94
CA PHE A 69 3.66 12.49 -19.98
C PHE A 69 4.10 11.19 -20.67
N SER A 70 4.91 10.40 -19.96
CA SER A 70 5.34 9.10 -20.45
C SER A 70 4.21 8.09 -20.38
N LYS A 71 3.52 7.90 -21.51
CA LYS A 71 2.33 7.04 -21.63
C LYS A 71 2.60 5.60 -21.16
N SER A 72 3.79 5.06 -21.43
CA SER A 72 4.17 3.71 -21.03
C SER A 72 4.24 3.55 -19.51
N TYR A 73 4.85 4.50 -18.80
CA TYR A 73 4.92 4.46 -17.34
C TYR A 73 3.59 4.78 -16.68
N TRP A 74 2.82 5.74 -17.19
CA TRP A 74 1.47 6.00 -16.68
C TRP A 74 0.52 4.82 -16.85
N ALA A 75 0.65 4.05 -17.94
CA ALA A 75 -0.08 2.81 -18.10
C ALA A 75 0.27 1.77 -17.02
N LEU A 76 1.53 1.72 -16.57
CA LEU A 76 1.95 0.87 -15.45
C LEU A 76 1.40 1.36 -14.11
N VAL A 77 1.42 2.68 -13.85
CA VAL A 77 0.76 3.27 -12.67
C VAL A 77 -0.71 2.88 -12.61
N GLY A 78 -1.43 2.95 -13.74
CA GLY A 78 -2.84 2.53 -13.81
C GLY A 78 -3.07 1.06 -13.44
N LYS A 79 -2.11 0.17 -13.73
CA LYS A 79 -2.20 -1.27 -13.36
C LYS A 79 -2.04 -1.53 -11.85
N LEU A 80 -1.66 -0.52 -11.07
CA LEU A 80 -1.62 -0.62 -9.61
C LEU A 80 -3.01 -0.54 -8.98
N VAL A 81 -4.01 -0.02 -9.71
CA VAL A 81 -5.40 -0.03 -9.25
C VAL A 81 -5.86 -1.47 -9.01
N GLY A 82 -6.50 -1.70 -7.86
CA GLY A 82 -6.94 -3.00 -7.34
C GLY A 82 -5.87 -3.78 -6.59
N ARG A 83 -4.60 -3.36 -6.62
CA ARG A 83 -3.51 -4.08 -5.91
C ARG A 83 -3.60 -3.87 -4.40
N LYS A 84 -3.26 -4.92 -3.65
CA LYS A 84 -3.05 -4.87 -2.20
C LYS A 84 -1.58 -4.53 -1.91
N ILE A 85 -1.33 -3.63 -0.97
CA ILE A 85 0.02 -3.26 -0.51
C ILE A 85 0.05 -3.03 0.99
N THR A 86 1.26 -2.91 1.53
CA THR A 86 1.48 -2.49 2.91
C THR A 86 2.10 -1.10 2.96
N VAL A 87 1.51 -0.17 3.72
CA VAL A 87 2.00 1.20 3.90
C VAL A 87 2.15 1.50 5.39
N ALA A 88 3.09 2.38 5.77
CA ALA A 88 3.25 2.79 7.17
C ALA A 88 2.03 3.62 7.63
N TYR A 89 1.80 3.70 8.94
CA TYR A 89 0.70 4.52 9.47
C TYR A 89 0.82 6.01 9.11
N GLU A 90 2.05 6.52 9.00
CA GLU A 90 2.35 7.93 8.71
C GLU A 90 2.18 8.32 7.22
N VAL A 91 1.69 7.41 6.39
CA VAL A 91 1.64 7.62 4.92
C VAL A 91 0.62 8.68 4.50
N ASP A 92 -0.23 9.13 5.43
CA ASP A 92 -1.25 10.16 5.26
C ASP A 92 -0.75 11.57 5.57
N ASP A 93 0.54 11.74 5.93
CA ASP A 93 1.17 13.03 6.27
C ASP A 93 1.38 13.99 5.08
N SER A 94 0.70 13.73 3.96
CA SER A 94 0.80 14.45 2.68
C SER A 94 2.16 14.31 1.96
N ARG A 95 3.09 13.49 2.44
CA ARG A 95 4.35 13.23 1.73
C ARG A 95 4.22 12.05 0.77
N ALA A 96 4.90 12.19 -0.36
CA ALA A 96 4.99 11.10 -1.31
C ALA A 96 5.93 9.99 -0.79
N VAL A 97 5.46 8.76 -0.78
CA VAL A 97 6.34 7.60 -0.59
C VAL A 97 7.15 7.40 -1.85
N HIS A 98 8.47 7.44 -1.71
CA HIS A 98 9.38 7.17 -2.81
C HIS A 98 9.45 5.67 -3.08
N MET A 99 8.98 5.28 -4.25
CA MET A 99 8.88 3.91 -4.70
C MET A 99 10.02 3.59 -5.66
N ARG A 100 10.46 2.33 -5.66
CA ARG A 100 11.43 1.86 -6.66
C ARG A 100 10.75 1.66 -8.01
N LEU A 101 11.43 1.91 -9.12
CA LEU A 101 10.83 1.84 -10.46
C LEU A 101 10.19 0.46 -10.74
N GLU A 102 10.80 -0.61 -10.25
CA GLU A 102 10.35 -2.00 -10.41
C GLU A 102 8.95 -2.22 -9.81
N THR A 103 8.54 -1.40 -8.84
CA THR A 103 7.18 -1.47 -8.26
C THR A 103 6.09 -1.13 -9.27
N LEU A 104 6.39 -0.41 -10.34
CA LEU A 104 5.42 -0.10 -11.41
C LEU A 104 4.95 -1.36 -12.14
N THR A 105 5.75 -2.42 -12.18
CA THR A 105 5.35 -3.70 -12.80
C THR A 105 4.30 -4.43 -11.97
N GLY A 106 4.14 -4.04 -10.70
CA GLY A 106 3.36 -4.78 -9.71
C GLY A 106 4.02 -6.08 -9.26
N GLU A 107 5.12 -6.52 -9.89
CA GLU A 107 5.83 -7.79 -9.62
C GLU A 107 6.76 -7.72 -8.40
N HIS A 108 6.98 -6.52 -7.87
CA HIS A 108 7.87 -6.32 -6.73
C HIS A 108 7.30 -6.93 -5.45
N ASN A 109 8.17 -7.51 -4.61
CA ASN A 109 7.83 -8.14 -3.33
C ASN A 109 7.05 -7.24 -2.35
N TYR A 110 7.00 -5.93 -2.60
CA TYR A 110 6.17 -4.97 -1.87
C TYR A 110 4.66 -5.26 -2.00
N PHE A 111 4.23 -5.88 -3.11
CA PHE A 111 2.84 -6.24 -3.38
C PHE A 111 2.48 -7.69 -2.99
N TYR A 112 3.47 -8.60 -2.91
CA TYR A 112 3.23 -10.05 -2.69
C TYR A 112 3.59 -10.56 -1.31
N ARG A 113 4.18 -9.73 -0.44
CA ARG A 113 4.70 -10.21 0.86
C ARG A 113 3.64 -10.90 1.73
N TYR A 114 2.35 -10.68 1.46
CA TYR A 114 1.25 -11.26 2.22
C TYR A 114 0.37 -12.27 1.49
N GLY A 115 0.67 -12.70 0.25
CA GLY A 115 0.10 -13.98 -0.22
C GLY A 115 0.45 -15.12 0.76
N MET A 116 1.66 -15.07 1.33
CA MET A 116 2.14 -16.00 2.35
C MET A 116 1.71 -15.67 3.78
N ALA A 117 1.47 -14.39 4.10
CA ALA A 117 1.17 -13.98 5.47
C ALA A 117 -0.34 -13.84 5.75
N GLU A 118 -1.20 -13.68 4.74
CA GLU A 118 -2.64 -13.93 4.80
C GLU A 118 -2.88 -15.44 5.05
N ASP A 119 -2.13 -16.32 4.36
CA ASP A 119 -2.12 -17.76 4.62
C ASP A 119 -1.57 -18.14 6.00
N THR A 120 -0.51 -17.46 6.47
CA THR A 120 0.07 -17.71 7.80
C THR A 120 -0.86 -17.23 8.91
N ALA A 121 -1.45 -16.03 8.77
CA ALA A 121 -2.43 -15.51 9.73
C ALA A 121 -3.67 -16.40 9.79
N ARG A 122 -4.19 -16.83 8.63
CA ARG A 122 -5.31 -17.79 8.57
C ARG A 122 -4.98 -19.12 9.25
N LYS A 123 -3.81 -19.71 8.98
CA LYS A 123 -3.37 -20.96 9.63
C LYS A 123 -3.20 -20.80 11.14
N LEU A 124 -2.75 -19.63 11.61
CA LEU A 124 -2.62 -19.35 13.04
C LEU A 124 -3.98 -19.19 13.72
N ILE A 125 -4.96 -18.56 13.05
CA ILE A 125 -6.34 -18.44 13.53
C ILE A 125 -7.02 -19.81 13.57
N GLU A 126 -6.96 -20.59 12.48
CA GLU A 126 -7.49 -21.96 12.43
C GLU A 126 -6.88 -22.83 13.54
N LYS A 127 -5.57 -22.71 13.78
CA LYS A 127 -4.89 -23.42 14.87
C LYS A 127 -5.39 -22.98 16.25
N TRP A 128 -5.65 -21.69 16.46
CA TRP A 128 -6.15 -21.15 17.72
C TRP A 128 -7.61 -21.55 18.00
N GLU A 129 -8.45 -21.61 16.97
CA GLU A 129 -9.84 -22.05 17.05
C GLU A 129 -9.97 -23.57 17.23
N ALA A 130 -9.00 -24.34 16.71
CA ALA A 130 -8.92 -25.78 16.90
C ALA A 130 -8.37 -26.20 18.28
N LEU A 131 -7.81 -25.27 19.06
CA LEU A 131 -7.42 -25.57 20.43
C LEU A 131 -8.68 -25.72 21.31
N PRO A 132 -8.79 -26.81 22.09
CA PRO A 132 -9.91 -26.96 23.01
C PRO A 132 -9.88 -25.79 23.99
N ARG A 133 -10.98 -25.02 24.03
CA ARG A 133 -11.16 -23.98 25.04
C ARG A 133 -11.10 -24.67 26.39
N THR A 134 -9.99 -24.48 27.11
CA THR A 134 -9.87 -25.00 28.47
C THR A 134 -10.99 -24.38 29.28
N THR A 135 -11.97 -25.20 29.62
CA THR A 135 -12.99 -24.87 30.63
C THR A 135 -12.24 -24.46 31.88
N LYS A 136 -12.60 -23.29 32.43
CA LYS A 136 -12.14 -22.84 33.74
C LYS A 136 -12.20 -24.03 34.72
N PRO A 137 -11.18 -24.24 35.56
CA PRO A 137 -11.37 -25.14 36.69
C PRO A 137 -12.42 -24.51 37.61
N GLU A 138 -13.56 -25.20 37.75
CA GLU A 138 -14.52 -24.90 38.81
C GLU A 138 -13.92 -25.35 40.14
N GLY A 139 -13.88 -24.42 41.10
CA GLY A 139 -13.58 -24.68 42.51
C GLY A 139 -12.11 -24.56 42.87
N PHE A 140 -11.77 -23.53 43.65
CA PHE A 140 -11.24 -23.63 45.02
C PHE A 140 -11.39 -22.26 45.71
#